data_AF-A0A6V7J7B8-F1
#
_entry.id   AF-A0A6V7J7B8-F1
#
_cell.length_a   1.000
_cell.length_b   1.000
_cell.length_c   1.000
_cell.angle_alpha   90.00
_cell.angle_beta   90.00
_cell.angle_gamma   90.00
#
_symmetry.space_group_name_H-M   'P 1'
#
loop_
_entity.id
_entity.type
_entity.pdbx_description
1 polymer ?
#
loop_
_entity_poly.entity_id
_entity_poly.type
_entity_poly.pdbx_seq_one_letter_code
_entity_poly.pdbx_strand_id
1 'polypeptide(L)'
;RNKKTQTPYAATTDKETRNTFRRFMAANPDKFNYQKSQIPAPLTEEIEQQEINKKKQIKKAKRDREKARKKEFELKKLEEDSKQRFLNLSDREKRAWAAEQRILKQNGTVVSRCFQCAADMSGKVPFEYNNNRFCSMPCLKEHRLHNKHIV
;
A
#
# COMPACT_ATOMS: atom_id res chain seq x y z
N ARG A 1 53.95 15.21 15.83
CA ARG A 1 53.84 13.88 15.16
C ARG A 1 54.01 12.80 16.23
N ASN A 2 53.34 11.65 16.10
CA ASN A 2 53.48 10.54 17.05
C ASN A 2 54.76 9.69 16.78
N LYS A 3 54.98 8.62 17.56
CA LYS A 3 56.10 7.66 17.37
C LYS A 3 56.16 7.03 15.97
N LYS A 4 55.06 7.05 15.21
CA LYS A 4 54.94 6.58 13.82
C LYS A 4 54.96 7.72 12.78
N THR A 5 55.43 8.90 13.17
CA THR A 5 55.49 10.14 12.36
C THR A 5 54.15 10.62 11.76
N GLN A 6 53.01 10.14 12.25
CA GLN A 6 51.68 10.53 11.76
C GLN A 6 51.28 11.92 12.27
N THR A 7 50.49 12.64 11.45
CA THR A 7 49.82 13.88 11.87
C THR A 7 48.69 13.56 12.86
N PRO A 8 48.27 14.52 13.70
CA PRO A 8 47.13 14.31 14.58
C PRO A 8 45.88 13.80 13.84
N TYR A 9 45.62 14.30 12.63
CA TYR A 9 44.54 13.83 11.76
C TYR A 9 44.70 12.37 11.30
N ALA A 10 45.91 11.97 10.90
CA ALA A 10 46.18 10.60 10.45
C ALA A 10 46.21 9.57 11.60
N ALA A 11 46.43 10.04 12.84
CA ALA A 11 46.43 9.19 14.03
C ALA A 11 45.01 8.93 14.59
N THR A 12 44.01 9.75 14.23
CA THR A 12 42.61 9.58 14.67
C THR A 12 41.86 8.54 13.83
N THR A 13 41.23 7.57 14.49
CA THR A 13 40.38 6.54 13.86
C THR A 13 38.93 6.99 13.72
N ASP A 14 38.42 7.70 14.73
CA ASP A 14 37.05 8.19 14.76
C ASP A 14 36.79 9.25 13.68
N LYS A 15 35.59 9.20 13.11
CA LYS A 15 35.18 10.06 12.00
C LYS A 15 34.83 11.46 12.49
N GLU A 16 34.22 11.57 13.66
CA GLU A 16 33.78 12.87 14.19
C GLU A 16 34.99 13.72 14.58
N THR A 17 35.99 13.11 15.22
CA THR A 17 37.26 13.80 15.51
C THR A 17 38.02 14.23 14.26
N ARG A 18 37.89 13.52 13.13
CA ARG A 18 38.47 13.97 11.85
C ARG A 18 37.69 15.13 11.24
N ASN A 19 36.37 15.11 11.38
CA ASN A 19 35.50 16.20 10.92
C ASN A 19 35.74 17.49 11.68
N THR A 20 36.05 17.45 12.98
CA THR A 20 36.39 18.67 13.75
C THR A 20 37.62 19.39 13.19
N PHE A 21 38.68 18.66 12.79
CA PHE A 21 39.83 19.27 12.11
C PHE A 21 39.46 19.93 10.79
N ARG A 22 38.53 19.33 10.03
CA ARG A 22 38.04 19.86 8.74
C ARG A 22 37.12 21.07 8.92
N ARG A 23 36.31 21.12 9.98
CA ARG A 23 35.50 22.29 10.38
C ARG A 23 36.40 23.44 10.87
N PHE A 24 37.41 23.12 11.68
CA PHE A 24 38.38 24.11 12.16
C PHE A 24 39.18 24.76 11.03
N MET A 25 39.59 23.95 10.04
CA MET A 25 40.22 24.44 8.80
C MET A 25 39.28 25.36 8.01
N ALA A 26 37.99 25.03 7.91
CA ALA A 26 37.01 25.88 7.24
C ALA A 26 36.86 27.26 7.90
N ALA A 27 36.86 27.29 9.24
CA ALA A 27 36.76 28.54 10.00
C ALA A 27 38.07 29.36 10.03
N ASN A 28 39.22 28.78 9.67
CA ASN A 28 40.53 29.41 9.83
C ASN A 28 41.49 29.13 8.67
N PRO A 29 41.13 29.40 7.41
CA PRO A 29 41.87 28.93 6.23
C PRO A 29 43.34 29.38 6.17
N ASP A 30 43.69 30.52 6.75
CA ASP A 30 45.03 31.12 6.65
C ASP A 30 45.92 30.92 7.88
N LYS A 31 45.40 30.33 8.97
CA LYS A 31 46.13 30.25 10.25
C LYS A 31 47.24 29.21 10.24
N PHE A 32 47.12 28.15 9.45
CA PHE A 32 48.08 27.05 9.43
C PHE A 32 48.31 26.53 8.02
N ASN A 33 49.46 25.91 7.78
CA ASN A 33 49.71 25.19 6.55
C ASN A 33 49.00 23.82 6.58
N TYR A 34 47.74 23.80 6.16
CA TYR A 34 46.88 22.61 6.17
C TYR A 34 47.35 21.48 5.24
N GLN A 35 48.11 21.82 4.20
CA GLN A 35 48.71 20.86 3.27
C GLN A 35 49.77 19.99 3.98
N LYS A 36 50.59 20.57 4.87
CA LYS A 36 51.54 19.81 5.72
C LYS A 36 50.83 18.94 6.76
N SER A 37 49.62 19.32 7.17
CA SER A 37 48.79 18.59 8.15
C SER A 37 48.02 17.41 7.55
N GLN A 38 48.01 17.25 6.23
CA GLN A 38 47.29 16.21 5.49
C GLN A 38 45.77 16.21 5.75
N ILE A 39 45.20 17.36 6.13
CA ILE A 39 43.76 17.50 6.36
C ILE A 39 43.09 17.69 4.98
N PRO A 40 42.19 16.79 4.55
CA PRO A 40 41.46 16.92 3.29
C PRO A 40 40.51 18.13 3.31
N ALA A 41 40.02 18.50 2.13
CA ALA A 41 39.13 19.65 1.86
C ALA A 41 38.20 20.06 3.02
N PRO A 42 37.99 21.37 3.24
CA PRO A 42 37.27 21.87 4.39
C PRO A 42 35.85 21.31 4.44
N LEU A 43 35.37 21.02 5.64
CA LEU A 43 34.02 20.54 5.87
C LEU A 43 33.20 21.71 6.41
N THR A 44 32.53 22.43 5.52
CA THR A 44 31.62 23.52 5.89
C THR A 44 30.26 22.96 6.30
N GLU A 45 29.55 23.69 7.15
CA GLU A 45 28.19 23.34 7.57
C GLU A 45 27.25 23.19 6.37
N GLU A 46 27.45 24.00 5.33
CA GLU A 46 26.72 23.94 4.07
C GLU A 46 26.89 22.59 3.34
N ILE A 47 28.12 22.07 3.27
CA ILE A 47 28.40 20.76 2.64
C ILE A 47 27.80 19.63 3.46
N GLU A 48 27.88 19.68 4.80
CA GLU A 48 27.24 18.70 5.68
C GLU A 48 25.71 18.69 5.53
N GLN A 49 25.10 19.88 5.51
CA GLN A 49 23.65 20.03 5.30
C GLN A 49 23.23 19.54 3.92
N GLN A 50 23.99 19.84 2.87
CA GLN A 50 23.72 19.34 1.52
C GLN A 50 23.79 17.82 1.44
N GLU A 51 24.79 17.17 2.06
CA GLU A 51 24.86 15.71 2.11
C GLU A 51 23.67 15.10 2.86
N ILE A 52 23.29 15.67 4.00
CA ILE A 52 22.13 15.22 4.79
C ILE A 52 20.84 15.36 3.96
N ASN A 53 20.66 16.50 3.29
CA ASN A 53 19.50 16.76 2.44
C ASN A 53 19.44 15.81 1.24
N LYS A 54 20.57 15.58 0.55
CA LYS A 54 20.68 14.59 -0.53
C LYS A 54 20.32 13.19 -0.04
N LYS A 55 20.86 12.76 1.10
CA LYS A 55 20.53 11.44 1.71
C LYS A 55 19.05 11.34 2.07
N LYS A 56 18.45 12.39 2.63
CA LYS A 56 17.00 12.45 2.94
C LYS A 56 16.15 12.36 1.67
N GLN A 57 16.50 13.10 0.61
CA GLN A 57 15.79 13.09 -0.67
C GLN A 57 15.86 11.71 -1.33
N ILE A 58 17.04 11.08 -1.40
CA ILE A 58 17.21 9.73 -1.95
C ILE A 58 16.36 8.71 -1.16
N LYS A 59 16.39 8.80 0.19
CA LYS A 59 15.60 7.90 1.04
C LYS A 59 14.09 8.10 0.84
N LYS A 60 13.64 9.34 0.68
CA LYS A 60 12.23 9.66 0.39
C LYS A 60 11.83 9.12 -0.99
N ALA A 61 12.61 9.40 -2.04
CA ALA A 61 12.36 8.91 -3.39
C ALA A 61 12.30 7.37 -3.45
N LYS A 62 13.21 6.67 -2.74
CA LYS A 62 13.19 5.20 -2.66
C LYS A 62 11.90 4.69 -2.00
N ARG A 63 11.48 5.30 -0.88
CA ARG A 63 10.23 4.94 -0.19
C ARG A 63 9.00 5.19 -1.05
N ASP A 64 8.96 6.31 -1.76
CA ASP A 64 7.82 6.66 -2.59
C ASP A 64 7.70 5.71 -3.80
N ARG A 65 8.83 5.36 -4.44
CA ARG A 65 8.88 4.34 -5.51
C ARG A 65 8.43 2.97 -5.02
N GLU A 66 8.86 2.56 -3.83
CA GLU A 66 8.46 1.28 -3.23
C GLU A 66 6.96 1.24 -2.91
N LYS A 67 6.42 2.32 -2.34
CA LYS A 67 4.97 2.46 -2.09
C LYS A 67 4.16 2.40 -3.39
N ALA A 68 4.61 3.10 -4.43
CA ALA A 68 3.95 3.07 -5.74
C ALA A 68 3.93 1.65 -6.32
N ARG A 69 5.07 0.95 -6.31
CA ARG A 69 5.17 -0.44 -6.77
C ARG A 69 4.27 -1.38 -5.96
N LYS A 70 4.19 -1.20 -4.64
CA LYS A 70 3.31 -2.00 -3.78
C LYS A 70 1.83 -1.80 -4.13
N LYS A 71 1.40 -0.54 -4.29
CA LYS A 71 0.03 -0.22 -4.70
C LYS A 71 -0.33 -0.79 -6.07
N GLU A 72 0.59 -0.69 -7.03
CA GLU A 72 0.38 -1.27 -8.37
C GLU A 72 0.25 -2.81 -8.31
N PHE A 73 1.10 -3.46 -7.51
CA PHE A 73 1.02 -4.90 -7.31
C PHE A 73 -0.30 -5.32 -6.63
N GLU A 74 -0.73 -4.60 -5.59
CA GLU A 74 -2.02 -4.84 -4.93
C GLU A 74 -3.20 -4.66 -5.89
N LEU A 75 -3.18 -3.62 -6.73
CA LEU A 75 -4.22 -3.38 -7.74
C LEU A 75 -4.28 -4.53 -8.75
N LYS A 76 -3.13 -4.96 -9.28
CA LYS A 76 -3.04 -6.09 -10.21
C LYS A 76 -3.52 -7.40 -9.58
N LYS A 77 -3.16 -7.64 -8.32
CA LYS A 77 -3.63 -8.81 -7.58
C LYS A 77 -5.14 -8.79 -7.41
N LEU A 78 -5.72 -7.65 -7.03
CA LEU A 78 -7.16 -7.50 -6.85
C LEU A 78 -7.92 -7.69 -8.17
N GLU A 79 -7.36 -7.20 -9.28
CA GLU A 79 -7.90 -7.45 -10.62
C GLU A 79 -7.85 -8.94 -10.97
N GLU A 80 -6.72 -9.61 -10.75
CA GLU A 80 -6.59 -11.04 -11.01
C GLU A 80 -7.54 -11.87 -10.13
N ASP A 81 -7.62 -11.58 -8.84
CA ASP A 81 -8.56 -12.22 -7.91
C ASP A 81 -10.01 -12.03 -8.38
N SER A 82 -10.36 -10.85 -8.91
CA SER A 82 -11.69 -10.59 -9.48
C SER A 82 -11.96 -11.39 -10.76
N LYS A 83 -10.95 -11.54 -11.63
CA LYS A 83 -11.04 -12.38 -12.85
C LYS A 83 -11.23 -13.84 -12.48
N GLN A 84 -10.41 -14.36 -11.56
CA GLN A 84 -10.52 -15.74 -11.08
C GLN A 84 -11.89 -16.01 -10.46
N ARG A 85 -12.40 -15.09 -9.63
CA ARG A 85 -13.75 -15.20 -9.07
C ARG A 85 -14.82 -15.28 -10.15
N PHE A 86 -14.71 -14.48 -11.22
CA PHE A 86 -15.64 -14.53 -12.35
C PHE A 86 -15.54 -15.83 -13.15
N LEU A 87 -14.32 -16.34 -13.39
CA LEU A 87 -14.11 -17.60 -14.10
C LEU A 87 -14.73 -18.78 -13.35
N ASN A 88 -14.64 -18.77 -12.02
CA ASN A 88 -15.21 -19.79 -11.12
C ASN A 88 -16.74 -19.77 -11.01
N LEU A 89 -17.43 -18.76 -11.56
CA LEU A 89 -18.89 -18.75 -11.63
C LEU A 89 -19.41 -19.79 -12.62
N SER A 90 -20.55 -20.39 -12.30
CA SER A 90 -21.30 -21.23 -13.24
C SER A 90 -21.86 -20.40 -14.40
N ASP A 91 -22.20 -21.06 -15.52
CA ASP A 91 -22.81 -20.39 -16.67
C ASP A 91 -24.12 -19.67 -16.30
N ARG A 92 -24.89 -20.23 -15.36
CA ARG A 92 -26.11 -19.62 -14.83
C ARG A 92 -25.80 -18.29 -14.15
N GLU A 93 -24.79 -18.27 -13.28
CA GLU A 93 -24.38 -17.07 -12.54
C GLU A 93 -23.76 -16.02 -13.47
N LYS A 94 -22.95 -16.43 -14.46
CA LYS A 94 -22.39 -15.51 -15.47
C LYS A 94 -23.49 -14.79 -16.26
N ARG A 95 -24.54 -15.53 -16.66
CA ARG A 95 -25.71 -14.95 -17.35
C ARG A 95 -26.51 -14.01 -16.44
N ALA A 96 -26.71 -14.38 -15.19
CA ALA A 96 -27.38 -13.54 -14.20
C ALA A 96 -26.63 -12.22 -14.00
N TRP A 97 -25.30 -12.29 -13.81
CA TRP A 97 -24.43 -11.11 -13.69
C TRP A 97 -24.53 -10.20 -14.93
N ALA A 98 -24.49 -10.76 -16.15
CA ALA A 98 -24.65 -9.99 -17.38
C ALA A 98 -26.04 -9.32 -17.50
N ALA A 99 -27.10 -9.95 -16.98
CA ALA A 99 -28.42 -9.35 -16.93
C ALA A 99 -28.49 -8.18 -15.93
N GLU A 100 -27.95 -8.35 -14.72
CA GLU A 100 -27.85 -7.28 -13.71
C GLU A 100 -27.06 -6.07 -14.24
N GLN A 101 -25.93 -6.31 -14.91
CA GLN A 101 -25.13 -5.25 -15.54
C GLN A 101 -25.90 -4.46 -16.61
N ARG A 102 -26.76 -5.13 -17.39
CA ARG A 102 -27.61 -4.44 -18.39
C ARG A 102 -28.65 -3.56 -17.72
N ILE A 103 -29.32 -4.06 -16.67
CA ILE A 103 -30.29 -3.29 -15.90
C ILE A 103 -29.62 -2.04 -15.30
N LEU A 104 -28.46 -2.20 -14.67
CA LEU A 104 -27.74 -1.09 -14.05
C LEU A 104 -27.29 -0.03 -15.07
N LYS A 105 -26.83 -0.44 -16.26
CA LYS A 105 -26.46 0.47 -17.36
C LYS A 105 -27.64 1.26 -17.91
N GLN A 106 -28.86 0.74 -17.77
CA GLN A 106 -30.09 1.44 -18.14
C GLN A 106 -30.66 2.27 -16.98
N ASN A 107 -29.86 2.53 -15.94
CA ASN A 107 -30.28 3.18 -14.69
C ASN A 107 -31.44 2.44 -14.00
N GLY A 108 -31.64 1.16 -14.31
CA GLY A 108 -32.62 0.30 -13.67
C GLY A 108 -32.11 -0.16 -12.30
N THR A 109 -33.06 -0.52 -11.44
CA THR A 109 -32.76 -1.09 -10.12
C THR A 109 -32.92 -2.60 -10.16
N VAL A 110 -31.93 -3.34 -9.66
CA VAL A 110 -32.03 -4.80 -9.49
C VAL A 110 -32.88 -5.09 -8.25
N VAL A 111 -34.09 -5.58 -8.47
CA VAL A 111 -35.08 -5.85 -7.40
C VAL A 111 -34.92 -7.29 -6.90
N SER A 112 -34.77 -7.47 -5.59
CA SER A 112 -34.82 -8.80 -4.96
C SER A 112 -36.24 -9.09 -4.49
N ARG A 113 -36.88 -10.15 -5.03
CA ARG A 113 -38.26 -10.51 -4.69
C ARG A 113 -38.34 -11.74 -3.81
N CYS A 114 -39.35 -11.77 -2.94
CA CYS A 114 -39.63 -12.93 -2.10
C CYS A 114 -39.98 -14.14 -2.96
N PHE A 115 -39.40 -15.30 -2.63
CA PHE A 115 -39.68 -16.54 -3.32
C PHE A 115 -41.16 -16.98 -3.22
N GLN A 116 -41.83 -16.72 -2.09
CA GLN A 116 -43.22 -17.13 -1.88
C GLN A 116 -44.24 -16.12 -2.42
N CYS A 117 -44.11 -14.83 -2.08
CA CYS A 117 -45.13 -13.82 -2.38
C CYS A 117 -44.71 -12.78 -3.42
N ALA A 118 -43.51 -12.89 -4.01
CA ALA A 118 -42.93 -11.96 -4.98
C ALA A 118 -42.80 -10.49 -4.51
N ALA A 119 -43.08 -10.18 -3.24
CA ALA A 119 -42.93 -8.84 -2.68
C ALA A 119 -41.46 -8.38 -2.78
N ASP A 120 -41.26 -7.09 -3.01
CA ASP A 120 -39.93 -6.49 -3.01
C ASP A 120 -39.29 -6.55 -1.61
N MET A 121 -38.07 -7.08 -1.57
CA MET A 121 -37.23 -7.25 -0.38
C MET A 121 -35.94 -6.44 -0.46
N SER A 122 -35.80 -5.58 -1.48
CA SER A 122 -34.63 -4.72 -1.63
C SER A 122 -34.47 -3.85 -0.37
N GLY A 123 -33.29 -3.89 0.25
CA GLY A 123 -33.00 -3.17 1.51
C GLY A 123 -33.47 -3.85 2.80
N LYS A 124 -34.09 -5.04 2.74
CA LYS A 124 -34.43 -5.85 3.92
C LYS A 124 -33.43 -7.00 4.07
N VAL A 125 -33.25 -7.50 5.30
CA VAL A 125 -32.50 -8.74 5.56
C VAL A 125 -33.44 -9.93 5.33
N PRO A 126 -33.30 -10.71 4.26
CA PRO A 126 -34.21 -11.81 3.96
C PRO A 126 -33.91 -13.04 4.83
N PHE A 127 -34.93 -13.86 5.08
CA PHE A 127 -34.74 -15.21 5.62
C PHE A 127 -34.33 -16.15 4.48
N GLU A 128 -33.36 -17.04 4.72
CA GLU A 128 -32.87 -17.99 3.70
C GLU A 128 -33.15 -19.44 4.12
N TYR A 129 -33.66 -20.25 3.18
CA TYR A 129 -33.89 -21.68 3.36
C TYR A 129 -33.87 -22.40 2.01
N ASN A 130 -33.14 -23.52 1.91
CA ASN A 130 -32.95 -24.28 0.66
C ASN A 130 -32.57 -23.38 -0.54
N ASN A 131 -31.66 -22.42 -0.35
CA ASN A 131 -31.23 -21.43 -1.35
C ASN A 131 -32.34 -20.48 -1.86
N ASN A 132 -33.51 -20.44 -1.20
CA ASN A 132 -34.59 -19.50 -1.47
C ASN A 132 -34.65 -18.40 -0.42
N ARG A 133 -35.00 -17.18 -0.84
CA ARG A 133 -35.06 -15.98 0.03
C ARG A 133 -36.50 -15.53 0.29
N PHE A 134 -36.80 -15.18 1.53
CA PHE A 134 -38.14 -14.85 1.99
C PHE A 134 -38.19 -13.51 2.74
N CYS A 135 -39.27 -12.77 2.56
CA CYS A 135 -39.42 -11.44 3.17
C CYS A 135 -39.77 -11.52 4.66
N SER A 136 -40.31 -12.65 5.11
CA SER A 136 -40.88 -12.83 6.44
C SER A 136 -40.99 -14.30 6.83
N MET A 137 -41.12 -14.56 8.14
CA MET A 137 -41.33 -15.90 8.69
C MET A 137 -42.61 -16.60 8.17
N PRO A 138 -43.77 -15.92 7.99
CA PRO A 138 -44.94 -16.52 7.36
C PRO A 138 -44.63 -17.11 5.97
N CYS A 139 -43.97 -16.36 5.09
CA CYS A 139 -43.60 -16.83 3.76
C CYS A 139 -42.67 -18.05 3.80
N LEU A 140 -41.71 -18.07 4.73
CA LEU A 140 -40.83 -19.22 4.94
C LEU A 140 -41.60 -20.45 5.43
N LYS A 141 -42.50 -20.30 6.41
CA LYS A 141 -43.33 -21.39 6.94
C LYS A 141 -44.22 -21.99 5.87
N GLU A 142 -44.87 -21.14 5.07
CA GLU A 142 -45.72 -21.55 3.96
C GLU A 142 -44.94 -22.31 2.90
N HIS A 143 -43.77 -21.80 2.50
CA HIS A 143 -42.88 -22.51 1.57
C HIS A 143 -42.48 -23.90 2.10
N ARG A 144 -42.15 -24.01 3.40
CA ARG A 144 -41.83 -25.30 4.02
C ARG A 144 -43.03 -26.25 4.02
N LEU A 145 -44.25 -25.74 4.23
CA LEU A 145 -45.46 -26.57 4.23
C LEU A 145 -45.75 -27.15 2.84
N HIS A 146 -45.62 -26.35 1.78
CA HIS A 146 -45.87 -26.81 0.40
C HIS A 146 -44.79 -27.74 -0.14
N ASN A 147 -43.54 -27.61 0.32
CA ASN A 147 -42.40 -28.42 -0.16
C ASN A 147 -42.06 -29.61 0.76
N LYS A 148 -42.97 -30.03 1.66
CA LYS A 148 -42.76 -31.14 2.61
C LYS A 148 -42.60 -32.53 1.96
N HIS A 149 -42.88 -32.69 0.66
CA HIS A 149 -42.98 -33.99 -0.01
C HIS A 149 -42.01 -34.20 -1.19
N ILE A 150 -40.96 -33.40 -1.32
CA ILE A 150 -39.92 -33.64 -2.34
C ILE A 150 -38.66 -34.13 -1.61
N VAL A 151 -38.59 -35.43 -1.39
CA VAL A 151 -37.37 -36.20 -1.04
C VAL A 151 -37.23 -37.30 -2.08
#